data_AF-A0A9X6ZSQ1-F1
#
_entry.id   AF-A0A9X6ZSQ1-F1
#
_cell.length_a   1.000
_cell.length_b   1.000
_cell.length_c   1.000
_cell.angle_alpha   90.00
_cell.angle_beta   90.00
_cell.angle_gamma   90.00
#
_symmetry.space_group_name_H-M   'P 1'
#
loop_
_entity.id
_entity.type
_entity.pdbx_description
1 polymer ?
#
loop_
_entity_poly.entity_id
_entity_poly.type
_entity_poly.pdbx_seq_one_letter_code
_entity_poly.pdbx_strand_id
1 'polypeptide(L)'
;MQDFNIETVNRDASDKYKGFRYQKFRVAIKMLQLIKLNNKNNIIALPESREDGHFIDDEGHEHLEQDKLYEKGFSFNSSEIQKTMINFLDNYIELKKDPYINFIFFTNTSYISENQTKRLNQIGLNVLKKPILEYLVERDFNDDVVNFISKYLIHIYIETYSIEEDKPETYHINYLTIKKMVNDEWVEFLEKISFKFDESNLEILSQELDKEIKECQFFSAEHFGKENLIKRNLLDVIDERMTQKHVTQKIINVDSVRIIYKEAESMNSELVIDEIYPYWEDVENESEGEVFRNLKEKILTVCPEFKDNTIKRYIREAATVKDEIKRFDKRQINSLKYRVYESMGKFFDEEFKYNENFTYEHLNEAIKTLRESVVTDLNQLKKDYNYGVRNDITVQKVAMLLIDECFYSFDEV
;
A
#
# COMPACT_ATOMS: atom_id res chain seq x y z
N MET A 1 32.89 -12.20 47.53
CA MET A 1 32.59 -11.49 46.27
C MET A 1 31.70 -12.42 45.46
N GLN A 2 30.40 -12.18 45.50
CA GLN A 2 29.44 -12.86 44.63
C GLN A 2 29.25 -11.93 43.44
N ASP A 3 29.67 -12.39 42.26
CA ASP A 3 29.44 -11.68 41.01
C ASP A 3 27.94 -11.74 40.71
N PHE A 4 27.27 -10.58 40.80
CA PHE A 4 25.94 -10.40 40.27
C PHE A 4 26.04 -10.32 38.75
N ASN A 5 25.72 -11.42 38.08
CA ASN A 5 25.42 -11.42 36.66
C ASN A 5 24.12 -10.63 36.45
N ILE A 6 24.24 -9.36 36.06
CA ILE A 6 23.11 -8.57 35.58
C ILE A 6 22.93 -8.95 34.11
N GLU A 7 22.05 -9.91 33.83
CA GLU A 7 21.50 -10.09 32.49
C GLU A 7 20.70 -8.84 32.13
N THR A 8 21.32 -7.94 31.37
CA THR A 8 20.62 -6.82 30.74
C THR A 8 19.89 -7.36 29.52
N VAL A 9 18.67 -7.85 29.72
CA VAL A 9 17.80 -8.23 28.60
C VAL A 9 17.22 -6.95 28.00
N ASN A 10 17.87 -6.45 26.94
CA ASN A 10 17.44 -5.30 26.16
C ASN A 10 16.15 -5.64 25.39
N ARG A 11 14.97 -5.42 26.01
CA ARG A 11 13.63 -5.66 25.41
C ARG A 11 12.92 -4.39 24.93
N ASP A 12 13.40 -3.20 25.31
CA ASP A 12 12.59 -1.98 25.22
C ASP A 12 12.56 -1.31 23.85
N ALA A 13 13.53 -1.55 22.97
CA ALA A 13 13.56 -0.88 21.66
C ALA A 13 12.64 -1.55 20.62
N SER A 14 12.51 -2.87 20.61
CA SER A 14 11.92 -3.58 19.47
C SER A 14 10.38 -3.50 19.41
N ASP A 15 9.71 -3.43 20.56
CA ASP A 15 8.24 -3.46 20.62
C ASP A 15 7.61 -2.06 20.48
N LYS A 16 8.33 -1.00 20.87
CA LYS A 16 7.91 0.41 20.70
C LYS A 16 7.80 0.80 19.22
N TYR A 17 8.83 0.48 18.41
CA TYR A 17 8.80 0.73 16.96
C TYR A 17 7.69 -0.02 16.23
N LYS A 18 7.35 -1.23 16.72
CA LYS A 18 6.24 -1.99 16.15
C LYS A 18 4.92 -1.26 16.39
N GLY A 19 4.64 -0.80 17.60
CA GLY A 19 3.41 -0.08 17.97
C GLY A 19 3.11 1.12 17.06
N PHE A 20 4.08 2.01 16.85
CA PHE A 20 3.90 3.15 15.94
C PHE A 20 3.69 2.74 14.48
N ARG A 21 4.34 1.66 14.04
CA ARG A 21 4.18 1.15 12.68
C ARG A 21 2.78 0.53 12.47
N TYR A 22 2.27 -0.21 13.45
CA TYR A 22 0.90 -0.75 13.48
C TYR A 22 -0.14 0.36 13.27
N GLN A 23 0.01 1.41 14.06
CA GLN A 23 -0.85 2.59 14.06
C GLN A 23 -0.90 3.25 12.67
N LYS A 24 0.27 3.54 12.07
CA LYS A 24 0.35 4.17 10.74
C LYS A 24 -0.26 3.32 9.63
N PHE A 25 -0.11 1.99 9.70
CA PHE A 25 -0.69 1.09 8.69
C PHE A 25 -2.23 1.16 8.71
N ARG A 26 -2.84 1.18 9.90
CA ARG A 26 -4.30 1.27 10.04
C ARG A 26 -4.86 2.59 9.52
N VAL A 27 -4.17 3.69 9.81
CA VAL A 27 -4.51 4.99 9.23
C VAL A 27 -4.45 4.92 7.71
N ALA A 28 -3.37 4.39 7.14
CA ALA A 28 -3.21 4.28 5.70
C ALA A 28 -4.31 3.43 5.05
N ILE A 29 -4.60 2.25 5.60
CA ILE A 29 -5.68 1.36 5.16
C ILE A 29 -7.02 2.10 5.18
N LYS A 30 -7.40 2.66 6.33
CA LYS A 30 -8.70 3.31 6.48
C LYS A 30 -8.81 4.57 5.63
N MET A 31 -7.71 5.30 5.46
CA MET A 31 -7.62 6.43 4.54
C MET A 31 -7.91 6.02 3.11
N LEU A 32 -7.23 4.99 2.59
CA LEU A 32 -7.45 4.51 1.23
C LEU A 32 -8.90 4.04 1.03
N GLN A 33 -9.47 3.34 2.01
CA GLN A 33 -10.88 2.91 2.01
C GLN A 33 -11.84 4.11 1.94
N LEU A 34 -11.60 5.17 2.72
CA LEU A 34 -12.43 6.37 2.70
C LEU A 34 -12.32 7.13 1.37
N ILE A 35 -11.11 7.25 0.81
CA ILE A 35 -10.89 7.90 -0.49
C ILE A 35 -11.59 7.14 -1.62
N LYS A 36 -11.60 5.80 -1.55
CA LYS A 36 -12.31 4.93 -2.50
C LYS A 36 -13.83 5.17 -2.47
N LEU A 37 -14.39 5.46 -1.30
CA LEU A 37 -15.83 5.78 -1.16
C LEU A 37 -16.16 7.18 -1.67
N ASN A 38 -15.28 8.17 -1.45
CA ASN A 38 -15.48 9.53 -1.91
C ASN A 38 -14.15 10.25 -2.16
N ASN A 39 -13.92 10.64 -3.42
CA ASN A 39 -12.68 11.27 -3.89
C ASN A 39 -12.49 12.73 -3.44
N LYS A 40 -13.40 13.27 -2.63
CA LYS A 40 -13.26 14.59 -1.98
C LYS A 40 -12.91 14.50 -0.50
N ASN A 41 -12.80 13.29 0.05
CA ASN A 41 -12.56 13.10 1.48
C ASN A 41 -11.24 13.74 1.93
N ASN A 42 -11.33 14.47 3.04
CA ASN A 42 -10.23 15.02 3.82
C ASN A 42 -10.12 14.23 5.12
N ILE A 43 -8.92 13.84 5.49
CA ILE A 43 -8.71 12.90 6.59
C ILE A 43 -7.83 13.54 7.66
N ILE A 44 -8.30 13.51 8.90
CA ILE A 44 -7.51 13.87 10.08
C ILE A 44 -7.35 12.60 10.91
N ALA A 45 -6.12 12.10 10.96
CA ALA A 45 -5.76 10.99 11.83
C ALA A 45 -5.16 11.54 13.11
N LEU A 46 -5.68 11.10 14.26
CA LEU A 46 -5.06 11.39 15.55
C LEU A 46 -4.60 10.06 16.16
N PRO A 47 -3.29 9.88 16.38
CA PRO A 47 -2.84 8.78 17.19
C PRO A 47 -3.31 8.96 18.63
N GLU A 48 -3.58 7.84 19.27
CA GLU A 48 -3.73 7.78 20.71
C GLU A 48 -2.54 8.39 21.47
N SER A 49 -1.32 8.14 20.99
CA SER A 49 -0.11 8.68 21.61
C SER A 49 0.28 10.01 21.00
N ARG A 50 -0.07 11.10 21.67
CA ARG A 50 0.73 12.34 21.64
C ARG A 50 0.39 13.20 22.86
N GLU A 51 0.82 12.71 24.01
CA GLU A 51 1.14 13.59 25.14
C GLU A 51 2.67 13.69 25.19
N ASP A 52 3.20 14.89 24.99
CA ASP A 52 4.60 15.22 25.30
C ASP A 52 4.72 15.31 26.83
N GLY A 53 4.61 14.18 27.52
CA GLY A 53 4.81 14.08 28.97
C GLY A 53 6.21 13.59 29.28
N HIS A 54 7.12 14.51 29.56
CA HIS A 54 8.33 14.21 30.31
C HIS A 54 7.99 14.37 31.79
N PHE A 55 7.85 13.27 32.54
CA PHE A 55 7.63 13.35 33.98
C PHE A 55 8.78 12.70 34.74
N ILE A 56 9.23 13.38 35.77
CA ILE A 56 10.26 12.90 36.69
C ILE A 56 9.49 12.45 37.93
N ASP A 57 9.69 11.19 38.34
CA ASP A 57 9.06 10.68 39.56
C ASP A 57 9.69 11.28 40.83
N ASP A 58 9.08 11.02 41.99
CA ASP A 58 9.57 11.50 43.29
C ASP A 58 10.96 10.94 43.67
N GLU A 59 11.48 9.96 42.91
CA GLU A 59 12.80 9.35 43.06
C GLU A 59 13.84 9.91 42.05
N GLY A 60 13.43 10.83 41.16
CA GLY A 60 14.31 11.48 40.20
C GLY A 60 14.53 10.71 38.90
N HIS A 61 13.76 9.65 38.63
CA HIS A 61 13.82 8.94 37.36
C HIS A 61 13.01 9.66 36.28
N GLU A 62 13.63 9.86 35.11
CA GLU A 62 12.97 10.41 33.94
C GLU A 62 12.11 9.33 33.28
N HIS A 63 10.81 9.60 33.18
CA HIS A 63 9.85 8.77 32.46
C HIS A 63 9.29 9.57 31.28
N LEU A 64 9.39 8.99 30.08
CA LEU A 64 8.72 9.50 28.87
C LEU A 64 7.37 8.81 28.75
N GLU A 65 6.29 9.58 28.57
CA GLU A 65 4.90 9.10 28.39
C GLU A 65 4.65 8.35 27.05
N GLN A 66 5.68 7.71 26.49
CA GLN A 66 5.67 6.99 25.21
C GLN A 66 5.42 5.48 25.38
N ASP A 67 5.13 5.02 26.61
CA ASP A 67 5.14 3.61 27.02
C ASP A 67 3.76 2.95 27.19
N LYS A 68 2.69 3.48 26.59
CA LYS A 68 1.38 2.84 26.72
C LYS A 68 1.10 1.86 25.57
N LEU A 69 1.74 0.69 25.62
CA LEU A 69 1.08 -0.54 25.16
C LEU A 69 -0.01 -0.85 26.20
N TYR A 70 -1.27 -0.51 25.88
CA TYR A 70 -2.35 -0.68 26.85
C TYR A 70 -2.68 -2.15 27.04
N GLU A 71 -2.24 -2.71 28.16
CA GLU A 71 -2.63 -4.04 28.61
C GLU A 71 -4.14 -4.15 28.93
N LYS A 72 -4.83 -3.00 29.08
CA LYS A 72 -6.25 -2.92 29.41
C LYS A 72 -7.01 -2.23 28.29
N GLY A 73 -8.15 -2.80 27.90
CA GLY A 73 -9.02 -2.21 26.89
C GLY A 73 -9.64 -0.88 27.30
N PHE A 74 -10.07 -0.10 26.32
CA PHE A 74 -10.69 1.20 26.53
C PHE A 74 -12.19 1.12 26.77
N SER A 75 -12.67 2.01 27.64
CA SER A 75 -14.10 2.35 27.68
C SER A 75 -14.27 3.76 27.13
N PHE A 76 -15.50 4.19 26.88
CA PHE A 76 -15.74 5.58 26.52
C PHE A 76 -15.38 6.58 27.64
N ASN A 77 -15.24 6.08 28.88
CA ASN A 77 -14.80 6.86 30.04
C ASN A 77 -13.27 6.94 30.19
N SER A 78 -12.50 6.32 29.31
CA SER A 78 -11.06 6.43 29.31
C SER A 78 -10.60 7.82 28.88
N SER A 79 -9.59 8.37 29.54
CA SER A 79 -9.07 9.72 29.31
C SER A 79 -8.65 9.96 27.87
N GLU A 80 -8.06 8.95 27.24
CA GLU A 80 -7.58 8.94 25.87
C GLU A 80 -8.73 9.12 24.87
N ILE A 81 -9.83 8.39 25.10
CA ILE A 81 -11.05 8.51 24.30
C ILE A 81 -11.68 9.89 24.50
N GLN A 82 -11.80 10.35 25.75
CA GLN A 82 -12.34 11.67 26.07
C GLN A 82 -11.57 12.78 25.35
N LYS A 83 -10.26 12.85 25.52
CA LYS A 83 -9.39 13.87 24.88
C LYS A 83 -9.54 13.84 23.36
N THR A 84 -9.56 12.65 22.76
CA THR A 84 -9.76 12.47 21.32
C THR A 84 -11.11 12.99 20.86
N MET A 85 -12.20 12.62 21.55
CA MET A 85 -13.55 13.03 21.16
C MET A 85 -13.75 14.54 21.24
N ILE A 86 -13.21 15.19 22.29
CA ILE A 86 -13.22 16.65 22.42
C ILE A 86 -12.43 17.28 21.26
N ASN A 87 -11.24 16.76 20.95
CA ASN A 87 -10.42 17.26 19.84
C ASN A 87 -11.13 17.12 18.48
N PHE A 88 -11.76 15.98 18.21
CA PHE A 88 -12.56 15.80 17.00
C PHE A 88 -13.74 16.76 16.93
N LEU A 89 -14.42 17.01 18.05
CA LEU A 89 -15.56 17.90 18.10
C LEU A 89 -15.16 19.36 17.84
N ASP A 90 -14.06 19.82 18.44
CA ASP A 90 -13.50 21.14 18.16
C ASP A 90 -13.09 21.28 16.68
N ASN A 91 -12.31 20.33 16.16
CA ASN A 91 -11.91 20.37 14.75
C ASN A 91 -13.12 20.33 13.81
N TYR A 92 -14.14 19.54 14.12
CA TYR A 92 -15.36 19.44 13.31
C TYR A 92 -16.08 20.79 13.24
N ILE A 93 -16.17 21.51 14.36
CA ILE A 93 -16.81 22.83 14.42
C ILE A 93 -15.94 23.91 13.77
N GLU A 94 -14.63 23.91 14.03
CA GLU A 94 -13.67 24.85 13.43
C GLU A 94 -13.63 24.73 11.90
N LEU A 95 -13.74 23.49 11.38
CA LEU A 95 -13.86 23.19 9.96
C LEU A 95 -15.30 23.34 9.44
N LYS A 96 -16.18 24.04 10.19
CA LYS A 96 -17.55 24.39 9.80
C LYS A 96 -18.40 23.18 9.40
N LYS A 97 -18.20 22.04 10.08
CA LYS A 97 -18.94 20.80 9.85
C LYS A 97 -18.81 20.29 8.41
N ASP A 98 -17.64 20.47 7.79
CA ASP A 98 -17.39 20.07 6.40
C ASP A 98 -17.79 18.59 6.17
N PRO A 99 -18.71 18.29 5.23
CA PRO A 99 -19.19 16.92 5.04
C PRO A 99 -18.11 15.95 4.53
N TYR A 100 -16.99 16.47 4.02
CA TYR A 100 -15.87 15.68 3.51
C TYR A 100 -14.78 15.43 4.55
N ILE A 101 -14.85 16.03 5.75
CA ILE A 101 -13.89 15.73 6.82
C ILE A 101 -14.21 14.37 7.45
N ASN A 102 -13.17 13.57 7.65
CA ASN A 102 -13.26 12.29 8.33
C ASN A 102 -12.16 12.21 9.39
N PHE A 103 -12.52 11.72 10.56
CA PHE A 103 -11.63 11.50 11.68
C PHE A 103 -11.34 10.01 11.83
N ILE A 104 -10.10 9.67 12.13
CA ILE A 104 -9.71 8.28 12.38
C ILE A 104 -9.07 8.22 13.77
N PHE A 105 -9.69 7.45 14.65
CA PHE A 105 -9.10 7.00 15.90
C PHE A 105 -8.70 5.52 15.77
N PHE A 106 -7.50 5.21 16.24
CA PHE A 106 -6.98 3.85 16.21
C PHE A 106 -6.19 3.56 17.47
N THR A 107 -6.24 2.30 17.90
CA THR A 107 -5.49 1.79 19.04
C THR A 107 -5.24 0.30 18.86
N ASN A 108 -4.20 -0.21 19.53
CA ASN A 108 -3.83 -1.62 19.54
C ASN A 108 -4.56 -2.44 20.61
N THR A 109 -5.38 -1.82 21.44
CA THR A 109 -6.14 -2.52 22.48
C THR A 109 -7.61 -2.70 22.08
N SER A 110 -8.30 -3.58 22.80
CA SER A 110 -9.74 -3.81 22.65
C SER A 110 -10.55 -2.74 23.37
N TYR A 111 -11.88 -2.78 23.24
CA TYR A 111 -12.77 -1.98 24.08
C TYR A 111 -13.47 -2.86 25.13
N ILE A 112 -13.79 -2.26 26.27
CA ILE A 112 -14.47 -2.86 27.41
C ILE A 112 -15.73 -2.07 27.74
N SER A 113 -16.68 -2.72 28.42
CA SER A 113 -17.91 -2.07 28.89
C SER A 113 -17.64 -0.98 29.93
N GLU A 114 -18.46 0.06 29.90
CA GLU A 114 -18.48 1.08 30.94
C GLU A 114 -19.02 0.52 32.26
N ASN A 115 -18.45 0.98 33.38
CA ASN A 115 -19.03 0.74 34.70
C ASN A 115 -19.90 1.93 35.11
N GLN A 116 -20.94 1.68 35.92
CA GLN A 116 -21.71 2.77 36.51
C GLN A 116 -20.82 3.55 37.47
N THR A 117 -20.57 4.83 37.17
CA THR A 117 -19.70 5.70 37.99
C THR A 117 -20.50 6.82 38.66
N LYS A 118 -19.89 7.46 39.66
CA LYS A 118 -20.44 8.67 40.28
C LYS A 118 -20.68 9.78 39.25
N ARG A 119 -19.77 9.92 38.27
CA ARG A 119 -19.90 10.86 37.16
C ARG A 119 -21.16 10.60 36.34
N LEU A 120 -21.37 9.35 35.89
CA LEU A 120 -22.58 9.00 35.13
C LEU A 120 -23.87 9.27 35.92
N ASN A 121 -23.88 8.96 37.21
CA ASN A 121 -25.01 9.28 38.09
C ASN A 121 -25.29 10.79 38.17
N GLN A 122 -24.25 11.62 38.30
CA GLN A 122 -24.38 13.08 38.38
C GLN A 122 -25.03 13.70 37.14
N ILE A 123 -24.72 13.15 35.96
CA ILE A 123 -25.29 13.62 34.68
C ILE A 123 -26.54 12.84 34.25
N GLY A 124 -27.08 11.99 35.13
CA GLY A 124 -28.32 11.25 34.90
C GLY A 124 -28.23 10.21 33.77
N LEU A 125 -27.05 9.60 33.57
CA LEU A 125 -26.82 8.56 32.57
C LEU A 125 -26.69 7.18 33.23
N ASN A 126 -27.21 6.16 32.55
CA ASN A 126 -27.02 4.75 32.89
C ASN A 126 -26.16 4.09 31.81
N VAL A 127 -25.34 3.12 32.21
CA VAL A 127 -24.60 2.27 31.25
C VAL A 127 -25.57 1.57 30.30
N LEU A 128 -25.23 1.53 29.02
CA LEU A 128 -26.02 0.88 27.98
C LEU A 128 -25.74 -0.64 27.92
N LYS A 129 -26.54 -1.36 27.14
CA LYS A 129 -26.42 -2.83 27.01
C LYS A 129 -25.08 -3.30 26.44
N LYS A 130 -24.54 -2.54 25.48
CA LYS A 130 -23.23 -2.78 24.86
C LYS A 130 -22.28 -1.64 25.26
N PRO A 131 -20.95 -1.86 25.21
CA PRO A 131 -19.98 -0.78 25.30
C PRO A 131 -20.30 0.35 24.32
N ILE A 132 -20.13 1.60 24.73
CA ILE A 132 -20.37 2.74 23.82
C ILE A 132 -19.46 2.68 22.59
N LEU A 133 -18.20 2.25 22.78
CA LEU A 133 -17.25 2.06 21.69
C LEU A 133 -17.70 0.98 20.70
N GLU A 134 -18.47 -0.02 21.13
CA GLU A 134 -19.05 -1.03 20.23
C GLU A 134 -20.09 -0.39 19.30
N TYR A 135 -21.02 0.40 19.85
CA TYR A 135 -22.01 1.13 19.04
C TYR A 135 -21.34 2.08 18.03
N LEU A 136 -20.25 2.75 18.41
CA LEU A 136 -19.48 3.62 17.51
C LEU A 136 -18.81 2.85 16.37
N VAL A 137 -18.29 1.64 16.65
CA VAL A 137 -17.68 0.77 15.63
C VAL A 137 -18.75 0.21 14.68
N GLU A 138 -19.88 -0.23 15.22
CA GLU A 138 -21.01 -0.79 14.46
C GLU A 138 -21.83 0.28 13.71
N ARG A 139 -21.63 1.56 14.05
CA ARG A 139 -22.42 2.70 13.55
C ARG A 139 -23.92 2.59 13.89
N ASP A 140 -24.22 2.07 15.08
CA ASP A 140 -25.58 2.03 15.62
C ASP A 140 -25.83 3.26 16.51
N PHE A 141 -26.39 4.30 15.88
CA PHE A 141 -26.66 5.60 16.50
C PHE A 141 -28.14 5.76 16.83
N ASN A 142 -28.71 4.83 17.60
CA ASN A 142 -30.04 5.00 18.15
C ASN A 142 -30.11 6.16 19.17
N ASP A 143 -31.32 6.64 19.46
CA ASP A 143 -31.54 7.81 20.32
C ASP A 143 -30.91 7.68 21.72
N ASP A 144 -30.92 6.48 22.30
CA ASP A 144 -30.32 6.24 23.62
C ASP A 144 -28.80 6.42 23.58
N VAL A 145 -28.14 5.91 22.53
CA VAL A 145 -26.70 6.05 22.29
C VAL A 145 -26.33 7.52 22.08
N VAL A 146 -27.06 8.23 21.20
CA VAL A 146 -26.78 9.64 20.92
C VAL A 146 -27.02 10.52 22.15
N ASN A 147 -28.09 10.27 22.91
CA ASN A 147 -28.35 10.96 24.17
C ASN A 147 -27.27 10.67 25.22
N PHE A 148 -26.76 9.44 25.29
CA PHE A 148 -25.64 9.11 26.18
C PHE A 148 -24.39 9.90 25.79
N ILE A 149 -23.97 9.79 24.52
CA ILE A 149 -22.73 10.41 24.02
C ILE A 149 -22.79 11.94 24.13
N SER A 150 -23.88 12.57 23.69
CA SER A 150 -24.02 14.03 23.70
C SER A 150 -23.94 14.60 25.12
N LYS A 151 -24.71 14.06 26.07
CA LYS A 151 -24.66 14.50 27.49
C LYS A 151 -23.30 14.27 28.10
N TYR A 152 -22.71 13.11 27.83
CA TYR A 152 -21.41 12.75 28.35
C TYR A 152 -20.31 13.69 27.82
N LEU A 153 -20.25 13.89 26.51
CA LEU A 153 -19.24 14.76 25.90
C LEU A 153 -19.42 16.22 26.26
N ILE A 154 -20.65 16.74 26.38
CA ILE A 154 -20.88 18.10 26.90
C ILE A 154 -20.31 18.26 28.31
N HIS A 155 -20.53 17.27 29.18
CA HIS A 155 -19.97 17.28 30.52
C HIS A 155 -18.43 17.24 30.53
N ILE A 156 -17.84 16.36 29.73
CA ILE A 156 -16.38 16.29 29.58
C ILE A 156 -15.81 17.58 28.98
N TYR A 157 -16.53 18.24 28.07
CA TYR A 157 -16.12 19.51 27.49
C TYR A 157 -16.09 20.63 28.54
N ILE A 158 -17.10 20.66 29.41
CA ILE A 158 -17.15 21.57 30.57
C ILE A 158 -15.95 21.35 31.49
N GLU A 159 -15.66 20.09 31.84
CA GLU A 159 -14.49 19.74 32.67
C GLU A 159 -13.16 20.13 32.00
N THR A 160 -13.01 19.83 30.71
CA THR A 160 -11.76 20.06 29.95
C THR A 160 -11.39 21.53 29.89
N TYR A 161 -12.38 22.42 29.69
CA TYR A 161 -12.16 23.86 29.56
C TYR A 161 -12.49 24.65 30.83
N SER A 162 -12.77 23.95 31.95
CA SER A 162 -13.13 24.58 33.24
C SER A 162 -14.28 25.59 33.12
N ILE A 163 -15.33 25.23 32.37
CA ILE A 163 -16.47 26.10 32.10
C ILE A 163 -17.38 26.18 33.32
N GLU A 164 -17.71 27.39 33.75
CA GLU A 164 -18.71 27.66 34.79
C GLU A 164 -19.99 28.15 34.11
N GLU A 165 -21.08 27.38 34.17
CA GLU A 165 -22.29 27.65 33.37
C GLU A 165 -22.93 29.02 33.68
N ASP A 166 -22.76 29.54 34.90
CA ASP A 166 -23.22 30.84 35.35
C ASP A 166 -22.29 32.01 34.96
N LYS A 167 -21.12 31.71 34.38
CA LYS A 167 -20.08 32.69 33.99
C LYS A 167 -19.72 32.58 32.51
N PRO A 168 -20.43 33.29 31.61
CA PRO A 168 -20.21 33.22 30.16
C PRO A 168 -18.77 33.53 29.71
N GLU A 169 -18.01 34.29 30.49
CA GLU A 169 -16.60 34.61 30.24
C GLU A 169 -15.67 33.39 30.30
N THR A 170 -16.11 32.29 30.92
CA THR A 170 -15.36 31.03 30.98
C THR A 170 -15.59 30.15 29.74
N TYR A 171 -16.51 30.52 28.85
CA TYR A 171 -16.94 29.65 27.76
C TYR A 171 -15.85 29.55 26.70
N HIS A 172 -15.42 28.32 26.41
CA HIS A 172 -14.61 28.05 25.22
C HIS A 172 -15.43 28.34 23.94
N ILE A 173 -14.74 28.73 22.86
CA ILE A 173 -15.35 29.28 21.64
C ILE A 173 -16.43 28.36 21.02
N ASN A 174 -16.29 27.04 21.15
CA ASN A 174 -17.23 26.09 20.56
C ASN A 174 -18.32 25.60 21.54
N TYR A 175 -18.24 25.91 22.84
CA TYR A 175 -19.14 25.36 23.86
C TYR A 175 -20.63 25.62 23.56
N LEU A 176 -20.97 26.86 23.23
CA LEU A 176 -22.37 27.24 22.94
C LEU A 176 -22.92 26.54 21.70
N THR A 177 -22.06 26.25 20.73
CA THR A 177 -22.43 25.49 19.53
C THR A 177 -22.71 24.05 19.90
N ILE A 178 -21.79 23.41 20.64
CA ILE A 178 -21.91 22.01 21.08
C ILE A 178 -23.16 21.81 21.94
N LYS A 179 -23.42 22.69 22.90
CA LYS A 179 -24.58 22.61 23.81
C LYS A 179 -25.92 22.70 23.06
N LYS A 180 -25.94 23.31 21.87
CA LYS A 180 -27.14 23.49 21.05
C LYS A 180 -27.29 22.44 19.95
N MET A 181 -26.32 21.54 19.77
CA MET A 181 -26.38 20.52 18.74
C MET A 181 -27.60 19.61 18.97
N VAL A 182 -28.44 19.48 17.95
CA VAL A 182 -29.57 18.55 17.97
C VAL A 182 -29.11 17.12 17.66
N ASN A 183 -29.99 16.14 17.88
CA ASN A 183 -29.68 14.71 17.71
C ASN A 183 -29.06 14.42 16.32
N ASP A 184 -29.69 14.90 15.24
CA ASP A 184 -29.18 14.70 13.87
C ASP A 184 -27.76 15.26 13.68
N GLU A 185 -27.43 16.41 14.27
CA GLU A 185 -26.08 16.99 14.18
C GLU A 185 -25.03 16.17 14.95
N TRP A 186 -25.44 15.51 16.03
CA TRP A 186 -24.58 14.55 16.74
C TRP A 186 -24.35 13.29 15.90
N VAL A 187 -25.39 12.76 15.25
CA VAL A 187 -25.26 11.62 14.34
C VAL A 187 -24.31 11.97 13.19
N GLU A 188 -24.49 13.12 12.56
CA GLU A 188 -23.61 13.60 11.48
C GLU A 188 -22.15 13.68 11.92
N PHE A 189 -21.89 14.19 13.14
CA PHE A 189 -20.54 14.23 13.71
C PHE A 189 -19.97 12.82 13.93
N LEU A 190 -20.73 11.92 14.57
CA LEU A 190 -20.28 10.57 14.89
C LEU A 190 -20.02 9.74 13.62
N GLU A 191 -20.80 9.95 12.56
CA GLU A 191 -20.58 9.31 11.25
C GLU A 191 -19.23 9.68 10.61
N LYS A 192 -18.67 10.87 10.94
CA LYS A 192 -17.34 11.28 10.46
C LYS A 192 -16.21 10.55 11.15
N ILE A 193 -16.47 9.88 12.27
CA ILE A 193 -15.43 9.22 13.05
C ILE A 193 -15.35 7.75 12.69
N SER A 194 -14.13 7.27 12.44
CA SER A 194 -13.82 5.87 12.23
C SER A 194 -12.99 5.37 13.39
N PHE A 195 -13.54 4.45 14.17
CA PHE A 195 -12.82 3.76 15.23
C PHE A 195 -12.23 2.45 14.73
N LYS A 196 -10.96 2.21 15.05
CA LYS A 196 -10.24 0.98 14.71
C LYS A 196 -9.56 0.40 15.95
N PHE A 197 -10.21 -0.60 16.53
CA PHE A 197 -9.71 -1.43 17.64
C PHE A 197 -9.36 -2.81 17.09
N ASP A 198 -8.12 -3.27 17.28
CA ASP A 198 -7.72 -4.66 16.99
C ASP A 198 -6.28 -4.94 17.47
N GLU A 199 -5.92 -6.22 17.61
CA GLU A 199 -4.56 -6.75 17.86
C GLU A 199 -3.99 -7.46 16.61
N SER A 200 -4.50 -7.17 15.40
CA SER A 200 -4.00 -7.81 14.18
C SER A 200 -2.50 -7.58 13.98
N ASN A 201 -1.76 -8.65 13.65
CA ASN A 201 -0.31 -8.69 13.46
C ASN A 201 0.15 -7.81 12.27
N LEU A 202 1.34 -7.23 12.37
CA LEU A 202 1.96 -6.32 11.40
C LEU A 202 2.02 -6.93 10.00
N GLU A 203 2.25 -8.24 9.90
CA GLU A 203 2.27 -8.94 8.62
C GLU A 203 0.91 -8.91 7.92
N ILE A 204 -0.17 -9.13 8.68
CA ILE A 204 -1.55 -9.09 8.15
C ILE A 204 -1.88 -7.66 7.71
N LEU A 205 -1.60 -6.66 8.56
CA LEU A 205 -1.82 -5.25 8.20
C LEU A 205 -0.96 -4.81 7.02
N SER A 206 0.26 -5.33 6.89
CA SER A 206 1.11 -5.06 5.73
C SER A 206 0.46 -5.57 4.45
N GLN A 207 -0.05 -6.80 4.46
CA GLN A 207 -0.73 -7.43 3.34
C GLN A 207 -2.05 -6.72 3.00
N GLU A 208 -2.81 -6.31 4.01
CA GLU A 208 -4.03 -5.52 3.83
C GLU A 208 -3.70 -4.15 3.21
N LEU A 209 -2.67 -3.46 3.69
CA LEU A 209 -2.23 -2.21 3.10
C LEU A 209 -1.75 -2.39 1.66
N ASP A 210 -1.02 -3.47 1.36
CA ASP A 210 -0.63 -3.80 -0.02
C ASP A 210 -1.84 -4.01 -0.94
N LYS A 211 -2.88 -4.66 -0.42
CA LYS A 211 -4.14 -4.84 -1.13
C LYS A 211 -4.84 -3.50 -1.38
N GLU A 212 -5.00 -2.67 -0.35
CA GLU A 212 -5.64 -1.35 -0.47
C GLU A 212 -4.88 -0.40 -1.42
N ILE A 213 -3.54 -0.48 -1.43
CA ILE A 213 -2.71 0.27 -2.40
C ILE A 213 -3.05 -0.16 -3.83
N LYS A 214 -3.12 -1.47 -4.10
CA LYS A 214 -3.42 -2.00 -5.44
C LYS A 214 -4.85 -1.75 -5.88
N GLU A 215 -5.79 -1.72 -4.94
CA GLU A 215 -7.21 -1.43 -5.19
C GLU A 215 -7.54 0.07 -5.24
N CYS A 216 -6.57 0.94 -4.92
CA CYS A 216 -6.76 2.38 -5.00
C CYS A 216 -6.99 2.81 -6.45
N GLN A 217 -7.92 3.74 -6.67
CA GLN A 217 -8.25 4.29 -7.98
C GLN A 217 -7.07 4.98 -8.71
N PHE A 218 -6.00 5.31 -7.98
CA PHE A 218 -4.78 5.90 -8.55
C PHE A 218 -3.75 4.87 -8.98
N PHE A 219 -3.93 3.60 -8.62
CA PHE A 219 -3.03 2.52 -9.01
C PHE A 219 -3.16 2.23 -10.51
N SER A 220 -2.02 2.03 -11.18
CA SER A 220 -1.91 1.84 -12.62
C SER A 220 -0.74 0.92 -12.95
N ALA A 221 -0.57 0.56 -14.22
CA ALA A 221 0.50 -0.34 -14.65
C ALA A 221 1.92 0.16 -14.30
N GLU A 222 2.11 1.49 -14.27
CA GLU A 222 3.40 2.13 -13.95
C GLU A 222 3.84 1.96 -12.49
N HIS A 223 2.93 1.48 -11.64
CA HIS A 223 3.17 1.27 -10.21
C HIS A 223 3.57 -0.17 -9.87
N PHE A 224 3.52 -1.11 -10.83
CA PHE A 224 3.85 -2.51 -10.55
C PHE A 224 5.31 -2.68 -10.10
N GLY A 225 5.53 -3.25 -8.91
CA GLY A 225 6.84 -3.37 -8.28
C GLY A 225 7.29 -2.11 -7.52
N LYS A 226 6.45 -1.08 -7.43
CA LYS A 226 6.70 0.16 -6.68
C LYS A 226 5.75 0.30 -5.49
N GLU A 227 5.03 -0.77 -5.11
CA GLU A 227 4.06 -0.78 -4.02
C GLU A 227 4.70 -0.40 -2.68
N ASN A 228 5.92 -0.87 -2.42
CA ASN A 228 6.66 -0.52 -1.21
C ASN A 228 7.04 0.96 -1.14
N LEU A 229 7.32 1.59 -2.29
CA LEU A 229 7.60 3.02 -2.37
C LEU A 229 6.33 3.83 -2.06
N ILE A 230 5.20 3.47 -2.67
CA ILE A 230 3.89 4.07 -2.36
C ILE A 230 3.59 3.91 -0.87
N LYS A 231 3.75 2.69 -0.34
CA LYS A 231 3.55 2.39 1.08
C LYS A 231 4.39 3.30 1.95
N ARG A 232 5.70 3.39 1.74
CA ARG A 232 6.59 4.24 2.54
C ARG A 232 6.14 5.70 2.52
N ASN A 233 5.91 6.25 1.33
CA ASN A 233 5.52 7.65 1.18
C ASN A 233 4.16 7.94 1.83
N LEU A 234 3.20 6.99 1.81
CA LEU A 234 1.94 7.13 2.55
C LEU A 234 2.17 7.23 4.05
N LEU A 235 3.02 6.38 4.62
CA LEU A 235 3.32 6.38 6.05
C LEU A 235 4.09 7.64 6.45
N ASP A 236 4.99 8.13 5.62
CA ASP A 236 5.76 9.35 5.85
C ASP A 236 4.84 10.58 5.89
N VAL A 237 3.90 10.69 4.94
CA VAL A 237 2.89 11.76 4.95
C VAL A 237 2.01 11.67 6.19
N ILE A 238 1.59 10.47 6.59
CA ILE A 238 0.80 10.30 7.83
C ILE A 238 1.61 10.78 9.04
N ASP A 239 2.88 10.38 9.13
CA ASP A 239 3.78 10.79 10.22
C ASP A 239 3.91 12.31 10.29
N GLU A 240 4.24 12.94 9.16
CA GLU A 240 4.41 14.39 9.04
C GLU A 240 3.14 15.13 9.49
N ARG A 241 1.97 14.68 9.02
CA ARG A 241 0.68 15.32 9.27
C ARG A 241 0.22 15.18 10.71
N MET A 242 0.45 14.01 11.32
CA MET A 242 0.21 13.79 12.74
C MET A 242 1.09 14.68 13.63
N THR A 243 2.22 15.18 13.11
CA THR A 243 3.11 16.07 13.87
C THR A 243 2.66 17.53 13.94
N GLN A 244 1.73 17.93 13.08
CA GLN A 244 1.38 19.34 12.89
C GLN A 244 0.55 19.88 14.04
N LYS A 245 0.69 21.18 14.33
CA LYS A 245 -0.10 21.86 15.37
C LYS A 245 -1.45 22.32 14.85
N HIS A 246 -1.47 22.94 13.67
CA HIS A 246 -2.69 23.52 13.09
C HIS A 246 -3.57 22.47 12.39
N VAL A 247 -4.88 22.53 12.60
CA VAL A 247 -5.84 21.56 12.05
C VAL A 247 -5.74 21.42 10.53
N THR A 248 -5.59 22.53 9.80
CA THR A 248 -5.49 22.53 8.33
C THR A 248 -4.23 21.84 7.83
N GLN A 249 -3.16 21.83 8.62
CA GLN A 249 -1.91 21.15 8.29
C GLN A 249 -1.98 19.66 8.61
N LYS A 250 -2.83 19.23 9.55
CA LYS A 250 -3.08 17.81 9.87
C LYS A 250 -3.88 17.08 8.80
N ILE A 251 -4.57 17.81 7.92
CA ILE A 251 -5.41 17.22 6.88
C ILE A 251 -4.57 16.51 5.84
N ILE A 252 -4.88 15.23 5.61
CA ILE A 252 -4.46 14.47 4.44
C ILE A 252 -5.62 14.49 3.44
N ASN A 253 -5.42 15.16 2.32
CA ASN A 253 -6.42 15.23 1.25
C ASN A 253 -6.12 14.21 0.15
N VAL A 254 -7.12 13.97 -0.71
CA VAL A 254 -7.02 13.04 -1.83
C VAL A 254 -5.88 13.39 -2.78
N ASP A 255 -5.59 14.68 -2.98
CA ASP A 255 -4.49 15.12 -3.85
C ASP A 255 -3.12 14.75 -3.28
N SER A 256 -2.93 14.78 -1.96
CA SER A 256 -1.70 14.31 -1.30
C SER A 256 -1.45 12.83 -1.61
N VAL A 257 -2.50 12.02 -1.53
CA VAL A 257 -2.43 10.60 -1.90
C VAL A 257 -2.18 10.45 -3.39
N ARG A 258 -2.86 11.21 -4.26
CA ARG A 258 -2.62 11.16 -5.70
C ARG A 258 -1.17 11.51 -6.07
N ILE A 259 -0.59 12.51 -5.41
CA ILE A 259 0.80 12.94 -5.63
C ILE A 259 1.77 11.79 -5.33
N ILE A 260 1.56 11.05 -4.24
CA ILE A 260 2.41 9.88 -3.90
C ILE A 260 2.44 8.86 -5.05
N TYR A 261 1.27 8.58 -5.65
CA TYR A 261 1.20 7.67 -6.79
C TYR A 261 1.93 8.28 -8.00
N LYS A 262 1.71 9.56 -8.32
CA LYS A 262 2.41 10.25 -9.41
C LYS A 262 3.92 10.29 -9.24
N GLU A 263 4.42 10.49 -8.03
CA GLU A 263 5.85 10.42 -7.73
C GLU A 263 6.39 9.01 -7.97
N ALA A 264 5.67 7.98 -7.52
CA ALA A 264 6.04 6.60 -7.79
C ALA A 264 6.01 6.27 -9.30
N GLU A 265 5.10 6.82 -10.10
CA GLU A 265 5.16 6.71 -11.57
C GLU A 265 6.49 7.25 -12.11
N SER A 266 6.90 8.44 -11.63
CA SER A 266 8.09 9.15 -12.10
C SER A 266 9.44 8.59 -11.64
N MET A 267 9.46 7.79 -10.57
CA MET A 267 10.68 7.16 -10.07
C MET A 267 10.97 5.87 -10.86
N ASN A 268 12.17 5.79 -11.44
CA ASN A 268 12.66 4.57 -12.09
C ASN A 268 12.63 3.40 -11.08
N SER A 269 12.31 2.18 -11.55
CA SER A 269 12.40 1.00 -10.68
C SER A 269 13.79 0.89 -10.05
N GLU A 270 13.89 0.34 -8.83
CA GLU A 270 15.17 0.12 -8.15
C GLU A 270 16.17 -0.70 -8.99
N LEU A 271 15.67 -1.49 -9.94
CA LEU A 271 16.47 -2.21 -10.94
C LEU A 271 16.89 -1.28 -12.08
N VAL A 272 18.19 -1.24 -12.35
CA VAL A 272 18.79 -0.50 -13.46
C VAL A 272 18.50 -1.15 -14.81
N ILE A 273 18.49 -0.34 -15.87
CA ILE A 273 18.42 -0.85 -17.24
C ILE A 273 19.78 -1.45 -17.59
N ASP A 274 19.78 -2.65 -18.18
CA ASP A 274 21.02 -3.30 -18.62
C ASP A 274 21.71 -2.44 -19.71
N GLU A 275 22.98 -2.08 -19.48
CA GLU A 275 23.76 -1.15 -20.32
C GLU A 275 24.16 -1.73 -21.68
N ILE A 276 23.86 -3.01 -21.93
CA ILE A 276 24.11 -3.70 -23.22
C ILE A 276 23.21 -3.24 -24.36
N TYR A 277 22.18 -2.44 -24.10
CA TYR A 277 21.20 -2.04 -25.11
C TYR A 277 21.79 -1.43 -26.41
N PRO A 278 22.99 -0.80 -26.43
CA PRO A 278 23.60 -0.32 -27.67
C PRO A 278 24.00 -1.46 -28.62
N TYR A 279 24.42 -2.62 -28.11
CA TYR A 279 24.87 -3.74 -28.94
C TYR A 279 23.74 -4.35 -29.78
N TRP A 280 22.47 -4.05 -29.46
CA TRP A 280 21.35 -4.45 -30.32
C TRP A 280 21.40 -3.76 -31.69
N GLU A 281 21.86 -2.50 -31.75
CA GLU A 281 21.98 -1.79 -33.03
C GLU A 281 23.05 -2.44 -33.92
N ASP A 282 24.13 -2.95 -33.33
CA ASP A 282 25.16 -3.71 -34.07
C ASP A 282 24.57 -4.98 -34.69
N VAL A 283 23.79 -5.75 -33.91
CA VAL A 283 23.11 -6.97 -34.39
C VAL A 283 22.10 -6.67 -35.50
N GLU A 284 21.31 -5.58 -35.37
CA GLU A 284 20.39 -5.16 -36.43
C GLU A 284 21.14 -4.82 -37.73
N ASN A 285 22.27 -4.12 -37.63
CA ASN A 285 23.08 -3.74 -38.78
C ASN A 285 23.76 -4.94 -39.46
N GLU A 286 24.19 -5.96 -38.70
CA GLU A 286 24.77 -7.20 -39.27
C GLU A 286 23.78 -7.95 -40.16
N SER A 287 22.48 -7.84 -39.87
CA SER A 287 21.41 -8.47 -40.66
C SER A 287 20.95 -7.65 -41.89
N GLU A 288 21.47 -6.43 -42.09
CA GLU A 288 21.08 -5.58 -43.22
C GLU A 288 21.63 -6.11 -44.55
N GLY A 289 20.73 -6.65 -45.40
CA GLY A 289 21.05 -7.11 -46.75
C GLY A 289 20.90 -8.61 -46.98
N GLU A 290 20.55 -9.38 -45.94
CA GLU A 290 20.24 -10.80 -46.08
C GLU A 290 18.87 -11.04 -46.72
N VAL A 291 18.70 -12.22 -47.35
CA VAL A 291 17.42 -12.63 -47.94
C VAL A 291 16.42 -12.90 -46.82
N PHE A 292 15.45 -12.01 -46.66
CA PHE A 292 14.43 -12.13 -45.61
C PHE A 292 13.59 -13.39 -45.80
N ARG A 293 13.76 -14.37 -44.89
CA ARG A 293 12.94 -15.58 -44.76
C ARG A 293 12.16 -15.54 -43.46
N ASN A 294 10.84 -15.52 -43.55
CA ASN A 294 9.98 -15.51 -42.37
C ASN A 294 10.00 -16.87 -41.63
N LEU A 295 9.46 -16.87 -40.40
CA LEU A 295 9.42 -18.06 -39.54
C LEU A 295 8.79 -19.30 -40.22
N LYS A 296 7.77 -19.10 -41.07
CA LYS A 296 7.10 -20.19 -41.78
C LYS A 296 8.03 -20.88 -42.77
N GLU A 297 8.73 -20.09 -43.57
CA GLU A 297 9.66 -20.59 -44.59
C GLU A 297 10.80 -21.36 -43.94
N LYS A 298 11.37 -20.84 -42.85
CA LYS A 298 12.44 -21.51 -42.10
C LYS A 298 12.02 -22.89 -41.57
N ILE A 299 10.82 -22.98 -40.98
CA ILE A 299 10.29 -24.26 -40.47
C ILE A 299 10.02 -25.24 -41.63
N LEU A 300 9.39 -24.78 -42.72
CA LEU A 300 8.99 -25.67 -43.82
C LEU A 300 10.18 -26.15 -44.66
N THR A 301 11.29 -25.41 -44.70
CA THR A 301 12.52 -25.84 -45.37
C THR A 301 13.10 -27.09 -44.72
N VAL A 302 13.13 -27.16 -43.39
CA VAL A 302 13.72 -28.28 -42.65
C VAL A 302 12.70 -29.36 -42.26
N CYS A 303 11.40 -29.03 -42.27
CA CYS A 303 10.31 -29.95 -41.97
C CYS A 303 9.06 -29.63 -42.81
N PRO A 304 8.95 -30.18 -44.04
CA PRO A 304 7.81 -29.92 -44.92
C PRO A 304 6.45 -30.39 -44.37
N GLU A 305 6.44 -31.43 -43.54
CA GLU A 305 5.23 -32.02 -42.93
C GLU A 305 4.85 -31.36 -41.59
N PHE A 306 5.44 -30.20 -41.24
CA PHE A 306 5.15 -29.55 -39.98
C PHE A 306 3.70 -29.06 -39.90
N LYS A 307 3.06 -29.20 -38.73
CA LYS A 307 1.63 -28.91 -38.57
C LYS A 307 1.32 -27.42 -38.81
N ASP A 308 0.53 -27.13 -39.85
CA ASP A 308 0.15 -25.76 -40.25
C ASP A 308 -0.51 -24.94 -39.13
N ASN A 309 -1.35 -25.57 -38.30
CA ASN A 309 -1.96 -24.91 -37.13
C ASN A 309 -0.91 -24.42 -36.11
N THR A 310 0.15 -25.18 -35.91
CA THR A 310 1.24 -24.84 -34.99
C THR A 310 2.06 -23.67 -35.55
N ILE A 311 2.38 -23.69 -36.84
CA ILE A 311 3.08 -22.58 -37.52
C ILE A 311 2.26 -21.28 -37.42
N LYS A 312 0.96 -21.35 -37.71
CA LYS A 312 0.04 -20.20 -37.59
C LYS A 312 -0.01 -19.62 -36.18
N ARG A 313 0.13 -20.45 -35.15
CA ARG A 313 0.20 -19.99 -33.76
C ARG A 313 1.52 -19.26 -33.51
N TYR A 314 2.65 -19.81 -33.94
CA TYR A 314 3.96 -19.20 -33.75
C TYR A 314 4.11 -17.86 -34.48
N ILE A 315 3.58 -17.73 -35.69
CA ILE A 315 3.55 -16.44 -36.42
C ILE A 315 2.73 -15.40 -35.66
N ARG A 316 1.56 -15.80 -35.12
CA ARG A 316 0.73 -14.90 -34.30
C ARG A 316 1.44 -14.48 -33.01
N GLU A 317 2.15 -15.40 -32.37
CA GLU A 317 2.98 -15.12 -31.20
C GLU A 317 4.05 -14.06 -31.52
N ALA A 318 4.80 -14.23 -32.61
CA ALA A 318 5.81 -13.27 -33.07
C ALA A 318 5.21 -11.89 -33.40
N ALA A 319 4.07 -11.85 -34.10
CA ALA A 319 3.41 -10.59 -34.44
C ALA A 319 2.86 -9.85 -33.21
N THR A 320 2.17 -10.57 -32.31
CA THR A 320 1.55 -9.96 -31.12
C THR A 320 2.57 -9.44 -30.12
N VAL A 321 3.71 -10.13 -29.95
CA VAL A 321 4.72 -9.68 -28.98
C VAL A 321 5.34 -8.34 -29.37
N LYS A 322 5.46 -8.06 -30.68
CA LYS A 322 5.95 -6.77 -31.17
C LYS A 322 5.10 -5.60 -30.67
N ASP A 323 3.78 -5.79 -30.56
CA ASP A 323 2.88 -4.80 -29.99
C ASP A 323 2.85 -4.82 -28.45
N GLU A 324 2.98 -6.01 -27.83
CA GLU A 324 3.03 -6.15 -26.37
C GLU A 324 4.24 -5.43 -25.74
N ILE A 325 5.39 -5.41 -26.43
CA ILE A 325 6.62 -4.82 -25.92
C ILE A 325 6.80 -3.33 -26.27
N LYS A 326 6.06 -2.79 -27.25
CA LYS A 326 6.14 -1.37 -27.66
C LYS A 326 5.85 -0.37 -26.55
N ARG A 327 5.15 -0.79 -25.50
CA ARG A 327 4.82 0.03 -24.33
C ARG A 327 6.01 0.28 -23.39
N PHE A 328 7.10 -0.48 -23.55
CA PHE A 328 8.28 -0.39 -22.69
C PHE A 328 9.31 0.61 -23.25
N ASP A 329 10.27 1.00 -22.42
CA ASP A 329 11.35 1.90 -22.83
C ASP A 329 12.22 1.23 -23.92
N LYS A 330 12.66 2.00 -24.92
CA LYS A 330 13.46 1.49 -26.05
C LYS A 330 14.72 0.76 -25.57
N ARG A 331 15.39 1.26 -24.53
CA ARG A 331 16.62 0.65 -23.99
C ARG A 331 16.32 -0.71 -23.35
N GLN A 332 15.18 -0.84 -22.66
CA GLN A 332 14.74 -2.11 -22.08
C GLN A 332 14.36 -3.13 -23.16
N ILE A 333 13.71 -2.67 -24.22
CA ILE A 333 13.36 -3.54 -25.37
C ILE A 333 14.64 -4.03 -26.04
N ASN A 334 15.59 -3.14 -26.30
CA ASN A 334 16.85 -3.49 -26.97
C ASN A 334 17.70 -4.43 -26.11
N SER A 335 17.83 -4.19 -24.81
CA SER A 335 18.56 -5.11 -23.93
C SER A 335 17.86 -6.47 -23.82
N LEU A 336 16.53 -6.50 -23.77
CA LEU A 336 15.76 -7.75 -23.81
C LEU A 336 16.04 -8.53 -25.09
N LYS A 337 15.92 -7.88 -26.25
CA LYS A 337 16.20 -8.51 -27.55
C LYS A 337 17.62 -9.04 -27.62
N TYR A 338 18.61 -8.26 -27.18
CA TYR A 338 20.01 -8.67 -27.19
C TYR A 338 20.27 -9.88 -26.27
N ARG A 339 19.74 -9.90 -25.04
CA ARG A 339 19.90 -11.07 -24.15
C ARG A 339 19.23 -12.32 -24.70
N VAL A 340 18.05 -12.18 -25.32
CA VAL A 340 17.38 -13.29 -25.98
C VAL A 340 18.22 -13.78 -27.16
N TYR A 341 18.78 -12.87 -27.95
CA TYR A 341 19.69 -13.19 -29.05
C TYR A 341 20.94 -13.95 -28.58
N GLU A 342 21.61 -13.50 -27.51
CA GLU A 342 22.78 -14.20 -26.93
C GLU A 342 22.42 -15.61 -26.44
N SER A 343 21.27 -15.75 -25.77
CA SER A 343 20.81 -17.05 -25.27
C SER A 343 20.43 -18.00 -26.42
N MET A 344 19.80 -17.47 -27.47
CA MET A 344 19.55 -18.23 -28.70
C MET A 344 20.85 -18.69 -29.36
N GLY A 345 21.88 -17.84 -29.40
CA GLY A 345 23.19 -18.20 -29.95
C GLY A 345 23.81 -19.38 -29.24
N LYS A 346 23.83 -19.36 -27.90
CA LYS A 346 24.29 -20.51 -27.09
C LYS A 346 23.53 -21.79 -27.41
N PHE A 347 22.19 -21.69 -27.52
CA PHE A 347 21.38 -22.85 -27.90
C PHE A 347 21.74 -23.39 -29.28
N PHE A 348 21.88 -22.52 -30.29
CA PHE A 348 22.20 -22.95 -31.65
C PHE A 348 23.63 -23.48 -31.80
N ASP A 349 24.59 -22.96 -31.05
CA ASP A 349 25.99 -23.37 -31.10
C ASP A 349 26.28 -24.64 -30.27
N GLU A 350 25.65 -24.78 -29.09
CA GLU A 350 26.00 -25.83 -28.12
C GLU A 350 24.98 -26.98 -28.07
N GLU A 351 23.70 -26.71 -28.30
CA GLU A 351 22.60 -27.68 -28.09
C GLU A 351 21.93 -28.13 -29.39
N PHE A 352 21.75 -27.23 -30.35
CA PHE A 352 21.05 -27.52 -31.60
C PHE A 352 21.93 -28.31 -32.56
N LYS A 353 21.38 -29.37 -33.13
CA LYS A 353 22.06 -30.19 -34.14
C LYS A 353 21.35 -30.01 -35.47
N TYR A 354 21.98 -29.31 -36.39
CA TYR A 354 21.47 -29.12 -37.73
C TYR A 354 21.29 -30.46 -38.45
N ASN A 355 20.18 -30.57 -39.20
CA ASN A 355 19.84 -31.72 -40.00
C ASN A 355 19.03 -31.26 -41.22
N GLU A 356 19.29 -31.84 -42.39
CA GLU A 356 18.58 -31.51 -43.63
C GLU A 356 17.09 -31.87 -43.56
N ASN A 357 16.71 -32.89 -42.76
CA ASN A 357 15.32 -33.33 -42.62
C ASN A 357 14.96 -33.62 -41.16
N PHE A 358 14.10 -32.79 -40.57
CA PHE A 358 13.54 -33.02 -39.25
C PHE A 358 12.15 -33.68 -39.35
N THR A 359 11.86 -34.55 -38.38
CA THR A 359 10.49 -34.96 -38.09
C THR A 359 9.78 -33.85 -37.33
N TYR A 360 8.45 -33.81 -37.40
CA TYR A 360 7.63 -32.86 -36.63
C TYR A 360 7.96 -32.90 -35.13
N GLU A 361 8.14 -34.10 -34.56
CA GLU A 361 8.40 -34.28 -33.13
C GLU A 361 9.76 -33.68 -32.73
N HIS A 362 10.82 -33.99 -33.48
CA HIS A 362 12.16 -33.48 -33.18
C HIS A 362 12.25 -31.96 -33.31
N LEU A 363 11.71 -31.37 -34.38
CA LEU A 363 11.75 -29.92 -34.56
C LEU A 363 10.88 -29.18 -33.53
N ASN A 364 9.70 -29.73 -33.22
CA ASN A 364 8.81 -29.11 -32.24
C ASN A 364 9.39 -29.22 -30.81
N GLU A 365 10.10 -30.30 -30.49
CA GLU A 365 10.85 -30.43 -29.23
C GLU A 365 12.00 -29.43 -29.18
N ALA A 366 12.80 -29.30 -30.25
CA ALA A 366 13.88 -28.31 -30.31
C ALA A 366 13.39 -26.87 -30.11
N ILE A 367 12.27 -26.48 -30.75
CA ILE A 367 11.64 -25.17 -30.56
C ILE A 367 11.20 -24.97 -29.10
N LYS A 368 10.70 -26.02 -28.45
CA LYS A 368 10.28 -25.96 -27.05
C LYS A 368 11.49 -25.79 -26.13
N THR A 369 12.55 -26.56 -26.33
CA THR A 369 13.80 -26.46 -25.56
C THR A 369 14.42 -25.08 -25.71
N LEU A 370 14.47 -24.53 -26.92
CA LEU A 370 14.93 -23.16 -27.18
C LEU A 370 14.18 -22.14 -26.32
N ARG A 371 12.84 -22.21 -26.33
CA ARG A 371 11.98 -21.30 -25.54
C ARG A 371 12.23 -21.43 -24.04
N GLU A 372 12.47 -22.63 -23.55
CA GLU A 372 12.74 -22.89 -22.13
C GLU A 372 14.14 -22.41 -21.71
N SER A 373 15.15 -22.58 -22.56
CA SER A 373 16.52 -22.10 -22.36
C SER A 373 16.56 -20.56 -22.23
N VAL A 374 15.95 -19.85 -23.18
CA VAL A 374 15.87 -18.38 -23.16
C VAL A 374 15.20 -17.84 -21.90
N VAL A 375 14.12 -18.49 -21.45
CA VAL A 375 13.42 -18.10 -20.20
C VAL A 375 14.33 -18.30 -18.99
N THR A 376 15.06 -19.42 -18.94
CA THR A 376 15.94 -19.77 -17.82
C THR A 376 17.06 -18.75 -17.67
N ASP A 377 17.74 -18.42 -18.77
CA ASP A 377 18.83 -17.43 -18.79
C ASP A 377 18.32 -16.04 -18.39
N LEU A 378 17.21 -15.59 -18.99
CA LEU A 378 16.69 -14.26 -18.72
C LEU A 378 16.16 -14.13 -17.29
N ASN A 379 15.61 -15.19 -16.69
CA ASN A 379 15.14 -15.16 -15.31
C ASN A 379 16.27 -15.05 -14.29
N GLN A 380 17.50 -15.45 -14.64
CA GLN A 380 18.68 -15.12 -13.83
C GLN A 380 19.01 -13.63 -13.92
N LEU A 381 19.05 -13.09 -15.15
CA LEU A 381 19.41 -11.69 -15.39
C LEU A 381 18.37 -10.69 -14.87
N LYS A 382 17.08 -11.05 -14.83
CA LYS A 382 16.00 -10.24 -14.26
C LYS A 382 16.17 -9.95 -12.76
N LYS A 383 17.08 -10.66 -12.06
CA LYS A 383 17.41 -10.37 -10.67
C LYS A 383 18.18 -9.06 -10.52
N ASP A 384 18.99 -8.74 -11.53
CA ASP A 384 19.93 -7.61 -11.51
C ASP A 384 19.45 -6.43 -12.38
N TYR A 385 18.63 -6.71 -13.41
CA TYR A 385 18.25 -5.72 -14.42
C TYR A 385 16.75 -5.69 -14.74
N ASN A 386 16.27 -4.53 -15.18
CA ASN A 386 14.89 -4.34 -15.63
C ASN A 386 14.76 -4.37 -17.15
N TYR A 387 14.11 -5.43 -17.66
CA TYR A 387 13.82 -5.63 -19.09
C TYR A 387 12.37 -5.28 -19.50
N GLY A 388 11.58 -4.65 -18.61
CA GLY A 388 10.17 -4.30 -18.83
C GLY A 388 9.19 -5.50 -18.80
N VAL A 389 9.66 -6.70 -19.12
CA VAL A 389 8.84 -7.92 -19.19
C VAL A 389 9.05 -8.81 -17.96
N ARG A 390 7.96 -9.17 -17.27
CA ARG A 390 7.99 -10.11 -16.13
C ARG A 390 7.57 -11.53 -16.46
N ASN A 391 6.67 -11.71 -17.42
CA ASN A 391 6.10 -13.02 -17.71
C ASN A 391 6.98 -13.80 -18.71
N ASP A 392 7.09 -15.10 -18.49
CA ASP A 392 7.92 -15.98 -19.34
C ASP A 392 7.33 -16.15 -20.73
N ILE A 393 6.01 -16.05 -20.88
CA ILE A 393 5.32 -16.21 -22.16
C ILE A 393 5.80 -15.16 -23.18
N THR A 394 5.86 -13.89 -22.79
CA THR A 394 6.34 -12.79 -23.63
C THR A 394 7.81 -13.02 -24.02
N VAL A 395 8.65 -13.52 -23.10
CA VAL A 395 10.05 -13.87 -23.39
C VAL A 395 10.14 -14.96 -24.46
N GLN A 396 9.34 -16.03 -24.32
CA GLN A 396 9.27 -17.10 -25.34
C GLN A 396 8.79 -16.57 -26.69
N LYS A 397 7.82 -15.64 -26.70
CA LYS A 397 7.37 -15.00 -27.93
C LYS A 397 8.46 -14.12 -28.56
N VAL A 398 9.29 -13.43 -27.76
CA VAL A 398 10.42 -12.65 -28.28
C VAL A 398 11.43 -13.56 -29.00
N ALA A 399 11.71 -14.75 -28.49
CA ALA A 399 12.54 -15.72 -29.20
C ALA A 399 11.97 -16.05 -30.59
N MET A 400 10.65 -16.23 -30.69
CA MET A 400 9.99 -16.45 -31.99
C MET A 400 10.04 -15.22 -32.90
N LEU A 401 9.92 -14.02 -32.32
CA LEU A 401 10.06 -12.77 -33.05
C LEU A 401 11.45 -12.68 -33.68
N LEU A 402 12.53 -13.02 -32.95
CA LEU A 402 13.88 -12.94 -33.51
C LEU A 402 14.13 -13.94 -34.66
N ILE A 403 13.53 -15.13 -34.60
CA ILE A 403 13.58 -16.07 -35.73
C ILE A 403 12.83 -15.50 -36.95
N ASP A 404 11.66 -14.88 -36.71
CA ASP A 404 10.86 -14.24 -37.76
C ASP A 404 11.54 -13.00 -38.36
N GLU A 405 12.26 -12.22 -37.54
CA GLU A 405 13.06 -11.04 -37.94
C GLU A 405 14.44 -11.42 -38.53
N CYS A 406 14.63 -12.69 -38.89
CA CYS A 406 15.81 -13.24 -39.57
C CYS A 406 17.09 -13.51 -38.77
N PHE A 407 17.16 -13.22 -37.47
CA PHE A 407 18.39 -13.35 -36.69
C PHE A 407 18.90 -14.78 -36.47
N TYR A 408 18.03 -15.78 -36.50
CA TYR A 408 18.41 -17.21 -36.40
C TYR A 408 17.54 -18.08 -37.30
N SER A 409 18.08 -19.22 -37.76
CA SER A 409 17.35 -20.19 -38.59
C SER A 409 17.58 -21.64 -38.14
N PHE A 410 16.74 -22.56 -38.61
CA PHE A 410 16.85 -23.99 -38.28
C PHE A 410 17.64 -24.80 -39.32
N ASP A 411 18.00 -24.19 -40.44
CA ASP A 411 18.89 -24.70 -41.48
C ASP A 411 20.27 -24.03 -41.39
N GLU A 412 21.32 -24.76 -41.76
CA GLU A 412 22.65 -24.17 -42.02
C GLU A 412 22.54 -23.34 -43.32
N VAL A 413 22.74 -22.03 -43.22
CA VAL A 413 22.78 -21.10 -44.36
C VAL A 413 24.21 -20.93 -44.85
#